data_AF-A0A6A5SL93-F1
#
_entry.id   AF-A0A6A5SL93-F1
#
_cell.length_a   1.000
_cell.length_b   1.000
_cell.length_c   1.000
_cell.angle_alpha   90.00
_cell.angle_beta   90.00
_cell.angle_gamma   90.00
#
_symmetry.space_group_name_H-M   'P 1'
#
loop_
_entity.id
_entity.type
_entity.pdbx_description
1 polymer ?
#
loop_
_entity_poly.entity_id
_entity_poly.type
_entity_poly.pdbx_seq_one_letter_code
_entity_poly.pdbx_strand_id
1 'polypeptide(L)'
;MPSLSATYTDPTSASHTFSSELPALSAPPSTSERVAYLAELSSSLKTLQKDVNEFLTQKMADDKAADDAKDEETYGEELVDED
;
A
#
# COMPACT_ATOMS: atom_id res chain seq x y z
N MET A 1 -5.68 18.96 -11.04
CA MET A 1 -6.87 18.13 -10.75
C MET A 1 -6.75 17.67 -9.30
N PRO A 2 -7.82 17.66 -8.50
CA PRO A 2 -7.76 17.08 -7.16
C PRO A 2 -7.44 15.59 -7.25
N SER A 3 -6.64 15.07 -6.31
CA SER A 3 -6.26 13.66 -6.25
C SER A 3 -6.24 13.17 -4.81
N LEU A 4 -6.60 11.90 -4.63
CA LEU A 4 -6.46 11.18 -3.37
C LEU A 4 -5.15 10.38 -3.43
N SER A 5 -4.25 10.61 -2.50
CA SER A 5 -2.95 9.94 -2.47
C SER A 5 -2.62 9.41 -1.08
N ALA A 6 -1.94 8.26 -1.04
CA ALA A 6 -1.32 7.70 0.16
C ALA A 6 0.09 7.21 -0.17
N THR A 7 1.02 7.39 0.77
CA THR A 7 2.40 6.94 0.61
C THR A 7 2.76 6.00 1.75
N TYR A 8 3.14 4.78 1.39
CA TYR A 8 3.76 3.82 2.28
C TYR A 8 5.27 4.03 2.27
N THR A 9 5.88 4.08 3.45
CA THR A 9 7.33 4.23 3.64
C THR A 9 7.82 3.14 4.57
N ASP A 10 8.93 2.50 4.19
CA ASP A 10 9.58 1.43 4.95
C ASP A 10 11.08 1.79 5.10
N PRO A 11 11.69 1.68 6.29
CA PRO A 11 13.12 1.90 6.45
C PRO A 11 14.02 0.96 5.63
N THR A 12 13.54 -0.22 5.23
CA THR A 12 14.36 -1.23 4.52
C THR A 12 13.99 -1.39 3.05
N SER A 13 12.83 -0.87 2.63
CA SER A 13 12.28 -1.08 1.29
C SER A 13 11.92 0.24 0.60
N ALA A 14 11.74 0.18 -0.72
CA ALA A 14 11.30 1.35 -1.49
C ALA A 14 9.89 1.79 -1.08
N SER A 15 9.69 3.10 -0.95
CA SER A 15 8.37 3.68 -0.70
C SER A 15 7.41 3.40 -1.86
N HIS A 16 6.15 3.17 -1.54
CA HIS A 16 5.09 2.94 -2.53
C HIS A 16 4.02 4.03 -2.42
N THR A 17 3.70 4.68 -3.54
CA THR A 17 2.70 5.75 -3.57
C THR A 17 1.48 5.28 -4.36
N PHE A 18 0.33 5.31 -3.69
CA PHE A 18 -0.97 5.12 -4.29
C PHE A 18 -1.55 6.48 -4.64
N SER A 19 -2.12 6.61 -5.83
CA SER A 19 -2.77 7.84 -6.29
C SER A 19 -4.01 7.51 -7.09
N SER A 20 -5.12 8.18 -6.78
CA SER A 20 -6.36 8.15 -7.54
C SER A 20 -6.74 9.57 -7.91
N GLU A 21 -6.98 9.81 -9.19
CA GLU A 21 -7.51 11.08 -9.65
C GLU A 21 -8.97 11.25 -9.23
N LEU A 22 -9.36 12.49 -8.90
CA LEU A 22 -10.73 12.85 -8.57
C LEU A 22 -11.27 13.81 -9.63
N PRO A 23 -12.59 13.77 -9.90
CA PRO A 23 -13.20 14.65 -10.88
C PRO A 23 -13.01 16.12 -10.49
N ALA A 24 -12.73 16.97 -11.47
CA ALA A 24 -12.65 18.41 -11.26
C ALA A 24 -14.04 19.01 -11.02
N LEU A 25 -14.15 19.84 -9.99
CA LEU A 25 -15.36 20.60 -9.68
C LEU A 25 -15.30 21.97 -10.34
N SER A 26 -16.40 22.38 -10.98
CA SER A 26 -16.58 23.76 -11.43
C SER A 26 -16.77 24.70 -10.24
N ALA A 27 -16.46 25.99 -10.39
CA ALA A 27 -16.60 27.00 -9.34
C ALA A 27 -17.64 28.06 -9.75
N PRO A 28 -18.77 28.21 -9.03
CA PRO A 28 -19.21 27.47 -7.85
C PRO A 28 -19.85 26.11 -8.18
N PRO A 29 -19.57 25.03 -7.43
CA PRO A 29 -20.08 23.71 -7.73
C PRO A 29 -21.56 23.59 -7.36
N SER A 30 -22.36 23.09 -8.30
CA SER A 30 -23.76 22.72 -8.07
C SER A 30 -23.87 21.56 -7.08
N THR A 31 -25.05 21.38 -6.46
CA THR A 31 -25.30 20.25 -5.56
C THR A 31 -25.08 18.91 -6.24
N SER A 32 -25.43 18.79 -7.52
CA SER A 32 -25.23 17.56 -8.30
C SER A 32 -23.75 17.22 -8.47
N GLU A 33 -22.91 18.21 -8.77
CA GLU A 33 -21.46 18.02 -8.92
C GLU A 33 -20.82 17.65 -7.58
N ARG A 34 -21.28 18.24 -6.46
CA ARG A 34 -20.81 17.87 -5.12
C ARG A 34 -21.15 16.42 -4.79
N VAL A 35 -22.36 15.97 -5.09
CA VAL A 35 -22.79 14.58 -4.86
C VAL A 35 -21.97 13.61 -5.70
N ALA A 36 -21.76 13.92 -6.99
CA ALA A 36 -20.93 13.11 -7.88
C ALA A 36 -19.48 13.02 -7.39
N TYR A 37 -18.90 14.16 -6.98
CA TYR A 37 -17.54 14.20 -6.44
C TYR A 37 -17.41 13.38 -5.14
N LEU A 38 -18.37 13.47 -4.23
CA LEU A 38 -18.35 12.68 -2.99
C LEU A 38 -18.54 11.18 -3.25
N ALA A 39 -19.36 10.82 -4.23
CA ALA A 39 -19.54 9.43 -4.65
C ALA A 39 -18.23 8.85 -5.21
N GLU A 40 -17.55 9.59 -6.09
CA GLU A 40 -16.25 9.18 -6.62
C GLU A 40 -15.19 9.13 -5.51
N LEU A 41 -15.10 10.15 -4.66
CA LEU A 41 -14.17 10.13 -3.53
C LEU A 41 -14.37 8.92 -2.62
N SER A 42 -15.63 8.55 -2.33
CA SER A 42 -15.93 7.36 -1.53
C SER A 42 -15.52 6.07 -2.24
N SER A 43 -15.73 5.99 -3.55
CA SER A 43 -15.33 4.85 -4.38
C SER A 43 -13.80 4.71 -4.43
N SER A 44 -13.10 5.81 -4.72
CA SER A 44 -11.64 5.90 -4.74
C SER A 44 -11.03 5.53 -3.39
N LEU A 45 -11.65 5.95 -2.28
CA LEU A 45 -11.20 5.57 -0.93
C LEU A 45 -11.30 4.06 -0.68
N LYS A 46 -12.41 3.43 -1.07
CA LYS A 46 -12.58 1.97 -0.92
C LYS A 46 -11.58 1.20 -1.77
N THR A 47 -11.33 1.69 -2.99
CA THR A 47 -10.34 1.11 -3.91
C THR A 47 -8.94 1.24 -3.31
N LEU A 48 -8.56 2.45 -2.89
CA LEU A 48 -7.28 2.71 -2.23
C LEU A 48 -7.08 1.83 -0.99
N GLN A 49 -8.10 1.68 -0.15
CA GLN A 49 -8.04 0.79 1.01
C GLN A 49 -7.78 -0.66 0.61
N LYS A 50 -8.46 -1.15 -0.43
CA LYS A 50 -8.24 -2.50 -0.95
C LYS A 50 -6.81 -2.66 -1.45
N ASP A 51 -6.32 -1.71 -2.25
CA ASP A 51 -4.99 -1.76 -2.85
C ASP A 51 -3.90 -1.73 -1.78
N VAL A 52 -4.07 -0.90 -0.74
CA VAL A 52 -3.15 -0.86 0.41
C VAL A 52 -3.14 -2.19 1.16
N ASN A 53 -4.32 -2.79 1.42
CA ASN A 53 -4.40 -4.07 2.10
C ASN A 53 -3.75 -5.19 1.28
N GLU A 54 -3.98 -5.21 -0.02
CA GLU A 54 -3.38 -6.19 -0.94
C GLU A 54 -1.86 -6.03 -0.98
N PHE A 55 -1.36 -4.81 -1.12
CA PHE A 55 0.06 -4.49 -1.07
C PHE A 55 0.72 -4.93 0.24
N LEU A 56 0.13 -4.60 1.39
CA LEU A 56 0.69 -4.97 2.69
C LEU A 56 0.64 -6.49 2.91
N THR A 57 -0.43 -7.16 2.45
CA THR A 57 -0.54 -8.62 2.56
C THR A 57 0.52 -9.33 1.72
N GLN A 58 0.73 -8.86 0.49
CA GLN A 58 1.79 -9.40 -0.37
C GLN A 58 3.17 -9.16 0.26
N LYS A 59 3.43 -7.95 0.76
CA LYS A 59 4.71 -7.63 1.39
C LYS A 59 4.97 -8.48 2.63
N MET A 60 3.97 -8.75 3.47
CA MET A 60 4.11 -9.68 4.59
C MET A 60 4.43 -11.12 4.14
N ALA A 61 3.85 -11.58 3.02
CA ALA A 61 4.16 -12.89 2.48
C ALA A 61 5.59 -12.95 1.93
N ASP A 62 6.02 -11.90 1.23
CA ASP A 62 7.38 -11.77 0.70
C ASP A 62 8.43 -11.69 1.83
N ASP A 63 8.16 -10.86 2.85
CA ASP A 63 9.02 -10.71 4.03
C ASP A 63 9.14 -12.04 4.79
N LYS A 64 8.04 -12.80 4.93
CA LYS A 64 8.07 -14.13 5.55
C LYS A 64 8.88 -15.13 4.74
N ALA A 65 8.70 -15.17 3.41
CA ALA A 65 9.46 -16.07 2.56
C ALA A 65 10.97 -15.75 2.58
N ALA A 66 11.32 -14.46 2.69
CA ALA A 66 12.71 -14.04 2.84
C ALA A 66 13.32 -14.42 4.21
N ASP A 67 12.50 -14.49 5.26
CA ASP A 67 12.93 -14.95 6.59
C ASP A 67 13.13 -16.47 6.60
N ASP A 68 12.15 -17.23 6.10
CA ASP A 68 12.22 -18.69 5.99
C ASP A 68 13.45 -19.14 5.16
N ALA A 69 13.78 -18.41 4.07
CA ALA A 69 14.96 -18.69 3.25
C ALA A 69 16.29 -18.44 4.00
N LYS A 70 16.36 -17.41 4.85
CA LYS A 70 17.55 -17.15 5.68
C LYS A 70 17.71 -18.20 6.77
N ASP A 71 16.60 -18.66 7.34
CA ASP A 71 16.61 -19.73 8.34
C ASP A 71 17.08 -21.05 7.72
N GLU A 72 16.69 -21.37 6.48
CA GLU A 72 17.20 -22.54 5.74
C GLU A 72 18.69 -22.43 5.39
N GLU A 73 19.19 -21.26 4.97
CA GLU A 73 20.63 -21.05 4.72
C GLU A 73 21.47 -21.20 5.99
N THR A 74 20.94 -20.78 7.14
CA THR A 74 21.62 -20.87 8.44
C THR A 74 21.63 -22.30 8.99
N TYR A 75 20.70 -23.17 8.56
CA TYR A 75 20.63 -24.58 9.00
C TYR A 75 21.76 -25.47 8.41
N GLY A 76 22.51 -24.96 7.42
CA GLY A 76 23.66 -25.64 6.81
C GLY A 76 25.02 -25.30 7.44
N GLU A 77 25.08 -24.31 8.33
CA GLU A 77 26.25 -24.00 9.15
C GLU A 77 25.98 -24.49 10.58
N GLU A 78 26.35 -25.73 10.91
CA GLU A 78 26.34 -26.15 12.31
C GLU A 78 27.27 -25.22 13.09
N LEU A 79 26.69 -24.33 13.91
CA LEU A 79 27.40 -23.66 14.99
C LEU A 79 27.83 -24.75 15.98
N VAL A 80 28.99 -25.34 15.71
CA VAL A 80 29.73 -26.11 16.71
C VAL A 80 30.13 -25.10 17.78
N ASP A 81 29.32 -25.00 18.83
CA ASP A 81 29.71 -24.33 20.06
C ASP A 81 30.97 -25.05 20.58
N GLU A 82 32.16 -24.45 20.39
CA GLU A 82 33.39 -24.90 21.02
C GLU A 82 33.41 -24.40 22.49
N ASP A 83 33.47 -25.37 23.43
CA ASP A 83 33.56 -25.22 24.91
C ASP A 83 34.63 -24.21 25.39
#